data_AF-A0A7Z0BQJ3-F1
#
_entry.id   AF-A0A7Z0BQJ3-F1
#
_cell.length_a   1.000
_cell.length_b   1.000
_cell.length_c   1.000
_cell.angle_alpha   90.00
_cell.angle_beta   90.00
_cell.angle_gamma   90.00
#
_symmetry.space_group_name_H-M   'P 1'
#
loop_
_entity.id
_entity.type
_entity.pdbx_description
1 polymer ?
#
loop_
_entity_poly.entity_id
_entity_poly.type
_entity_poly.pdbx_seq_one_letter_code
_entity_poly.pdbx_strand_id
1 'polypeptide(L)'
;MLKRPKQTPCGHTGEPTSSTVNGRRRNPRALVACLAYNLFNSALFSLFVREALMIRGDGPGGFGELILKLLMSHMALALLALGLIASFKVFCTEKRGWGSITACVVATLVLIGFSAIAVAEACMDDRGHCRNWHWYT
;
A
#
# COMPACT_ATOMS: atom_id res chain seq x y z
N MET A 1 -14.11 67.35 -19.22
CA MET A 1 -15.32 66.56 -19.53
C MET A 1 -15.09 65.13 -19.05
N LEU A 2 -15.73 64.73 -17.94
CA LEU A 2 -15.68 63.37 -17.40
C LEU A 2 -16.51 62.42 -18.26
N LYS A 3 -15.95 61.26 -18.65
CA LYS A 3 -16.72 60.12 -19.17
C LYS A 3 -16.63 58.97 -18.18
N ARG A 4 -17.76 58.66 -17.53
CA ARG A 4 -18.00 57.41 -16.79
C ARG A 4 -18.18 56.26 -17.78
N PRO A 5 -17.70 55.04 -17.49
CA PRO A 5 -18.24 53.83 -18.09
C PRO A 5 -19.43 53.28 -17.27
N LYS A 6 -20.44 52.83 -18.00
CA LYS A 6 -21.76 52.30 -17.59
C LYS A 6 -21.67 51.01 -16.76
N GLN A 7 -22.61 50.87 -15.82
CA GLN A 7 -23.03 49.61 -15.20
C GLN A 7 -23.94 48.79 -16.13
N THR A 8 -23.64 47.48 -16.19
CA THR A 8 -24.49 46.25 -16.27
C THR A 8 -25.41 46.02 -17.49
N PRO A 9 -25.72 44.74 -17.85
CA PRO A 9 -26.63 43.88 -17.08
C PRO A 9 -26.13 42.44 -16.82
N CYS A 10 -26.63 41.88 -15.71
CA CYS A 10 -26.67 40.45 -15.44
C CYS A 10 -27.50 39.73 -16.52
N GLY A 11 -26.96 38.67 -17.11
CA GLY A 11 -27.70 37.71 -17.93
C GLY A 11 -27.46 36.31 -17.40
N HIS A 12 -28.38 35.80 -16.59
CA HIS A 12 -28.53 34.37 -16.38
C HIS A 12 -29.14 33.78 -17.65
N THR A 13 -28.43 32.87 -18.29
CA THR A 13 -29.03 31.87 -19.19
C THR A 13 -28.32 30.58 -18.90
N GLY A 14 -29.07 29.63 -18.34
CA GLY A 14 -28.56 28.33 -18.01
C GLY A 14 -28.18 27.56 -19.26
N GLU A 15 -26.91 27.26 -19.39
CA GLU A 15 -26.49 26.00 -19.98
C GLU A 15 -26.21 25.05 -18.82
N PRO A 16 -26.89 23.89 -18.71
CA PRO A 16 -26.25 22.78 -18.04
C PRO A 16 -25.03 22.49 -18.89
N THR A 17 -23.86 22.91 -18.42
CA THR A 17 -22.61 22.29 -18.85
C THR A 17 -22.82 20.81 -18.56
N SER A 18 -23.18 20.10 -19.64
CA SER A 18 -23.04 18.67 -19.78
C SER A 18 -21.67 18.39 -19.22
N SER A 19 -21.66 18.00 -17.95
CA SER A 19 -20.47 17.48 -17.31
C SER A 19 -20.18 16.28 -18.17
N THR A 20 -19.19 16.48 -19.04
CA THR A 20 -18.59 15.42 -19.80
C THR A 20 -18.13 14.47 -18.71
N VAL A 21 -18.96 13.45 -18.46
CA VAL A 21 -18.55 12.16 -17.94
C VAL A 21 -17.64 11.62 -19.05
N ASN A 22 -16.49 12.27 -19.21
CA ASN A 22 -15.35 11.75 -19.89
C ASN A 22 -15.02 10.55 -19.03
N GLY A 23 -15.52 9.39 -19.47
CA GLY A 23 -14.98 8.10 -19.10
C GLY A 23 -13.50 8.18 -19.41
N ARG A 24 -12.73 8.65 -18.41
CA ARG A 24 -11.28 8.78 -18.46
C ARG A 24 -10.81 7.38 -18.80
N ARG A 25 -10.43 7.14 -20.06
CA ARG A 25 -9.79 5.90 -20.50
C ARG A 25 -8.49 5.80 -19.71
N ARG A 26 -8.56 5.23 -18.51
CA ARG A 26 -7.40 4.99 -17.67
C ARG A 26 -6.51 4.03 -18.43
N ASN A 27 -5.22 4.37 -18.53
CA ASN A 27 -4.27 3.56 -19.26
C ASN A 27 -4.25 2.13 -18.68
N PRO A 28 -4.60 1.09 -19.46
CA PRO A 28 -4.65 -0.28 -18.96
C PRO A 28 -3.29 -0.74 -18.40
N ARG A 29 -2.19 -0.21 -18.93
CA ARG A 29 -0.84 -0.50 -18.39
C ARG A 29 -0.64 0.05 -16.98
N ALA A 30 -1.20 1.23 -16.68
CA ALA A 30 -1.13 1.82 -15.34
C ALA A 30 -1.99 1.04 -14.34
N LEU A 31 -3.14 0.52 -14.78
CA LEU A 31 -3.97 -0.37 -13.97
C LEU A 31 -3.23 -1.68 -13.65
N VAL A 32 -2.66 -2.33 -14.67
CA VAL A 32 -1.89 -3.57 -14.49
C VAL A 32 -0.69 -3.35 -13.56
N ALA A 33 0.06 -2.26 -13.71
CA ALA A 33 1.17 -1.94 -12.82
C ALA A 33 0.72 -1.72 -11.37
N CYS A 34 -0.41 -1.02 -11.17
CA CYS A 34 -1.00 -0.81 -9.84
C CYS A 34 -1.43 -2.14 -9.20
N LEU A 35 -2.13 -2.99 -9.96
CA LEU A 35 -2.54 -4.32 -9.50
C LEU A 35 -1.34 -5.20 -9.17
N ALA A 36 -0.33 -5.25 -10.04
CA ALA A 36 0.88 -6.04 -9.81
C ALA A 36 1.63 -5.58 -8.55
N TYR A 37 1.78 -4.26 -8.35
CA TYR A 37 2.37 -3.70 -7.14
C TYR A 37 1.60 -4.10 -5.88
N ASN A 38 0.27 -4.01 -5.91
CA ASN A 38 -0.56 -4.34 -4.75
C ASN A 38 -0.56 -5.85 -4.48
N LEU A 39 -0.65 -6.70 -5.51
CA LEU A 39 -0.56 -8.15 -5.39
C LEU A 39 0.79 -8.57 -4.81
N PHE A 40 1.89 -7.96 -5.26
CA PHE A 40 3.22 -8.25 -4.76
C PHE A 40 3.36 -7.89 -3.27
N ASN A 41 2.95 -6.68 -2.86
CA ASN A 41 3.02 -6.29 -1.46
C ASN A 41 2.08 -7.14 -0.57
N SER A 42 0.90 -7.51 -1.07
CA SER A 42 0.01 -8.44 -0.37
C SER A 42 0.60 -9.83 -0.20
N ALA A 43 1.33 -10.34 -1.21
CA ALA A 43 2.03 -11.62 -1.10
C ALA A 43 3.16 -11.57 -0.05
N LEU A 44 3.96 -10.50 -0.05
CA LEU A 44 4.99 -10.27 0.99
C LEU A 44 4.39 -10.19 2.39
N PHE A 45 3.29 -9.45 2.54
CA PHE A 45 2.58 -9.36 3.81
C PHE A 45 2.02 -10.72 4.26
N SER A 46 1.42 -11.49 3.34
CA SER A 46 0.91 -12.82 3.65
C SER A 46 2.02 -13.79 4.08
N LEU A 47 3.17 -13.74 3.42
CA LEU A 47 4.36 -14.51 3.83
C LEU A 47 4.83 -14.11 5.22
N PHE A 48 4.91 -12.80 5.49
CA PHE A 48 5.27 -12.30 6.81
C PHE A 48 4.27 -12.78 7.88
N VAL A 49 2.96 -12.63 7.68
CA VAL A 49 1.94 -13.05 8.65
C VAL A 49 1.98 -14.55 8.91
N ARG A 50 2.18 -15.37 7.87
CA ARG A 50 2.26 -16.83 8.02
C ARG A 50 3.33 -17.25 9.03
N GLU A 51 4.52 -16.66 8.93
CA GLU A 51 5.65 -17.01 9.80
C GLU A 51 5.62 -16.23 11.13
N ALA A 52 5.16 -14.97 11.11
CA ALA A 52 5.09 -14.12 12.31
C ALA A 52 4.02 -14.59 13.33
N LEU A 53 3.06 -15.43 12.93
CA LEU A 53 2.10 -16.02 13.87
C LEU A 53 2.68 -17.21 14.65
N MET A 54 3.87 -17.69 14.30
CA MET A 54 4.54 -18.75 15.04
C MET A 54 5.43 -18.14 16.14
N ILE A 55 5.15 -18.49 17.39
CA ILE A 55 5.93 -18.07 18.57
C ILE A 55 6.78 -19.27 19.01
N ARG A 56 8.08 -19.05 19.24
CA ARG A 56 9.01 -20.13 19.65
C ARG A 56 9.15 -20.25 21.17
N GLY A 57 9.05 -19.13 21.88
CA GLY A 57 9.25 -19.13 23.33
C GLY A 57 8.04 -19.63 24.11
N ASP A 58 8.13 -20.80 24.73
CA ASP A 58 7.23 -21.19 25.83
C ASP A 58 7.76 -20.58 27.14
N GLY A 59 7.49 -19.28 27.38
CA GLY A 59 7.95 -18.56 28.58
C GLY A 59 7.95 -17.03 28.46
N PRO A 60 8.54 -16.29 29.43
CA PRO A 60 8.57 -14.82 29.41
C PRO A 60 9.30 -14.22 28.19
N GLY A 61 10.25 -14.96 27.61
CA GLY A 61 10.86 -14.60 26.32
C GLY A 61 9.87 -14.66 25.15
N GLY A 62 8.94 -15.61 25.16
CA GLY A 62 7.88 -15.72 24.15
C GLY A 62 6.85 -14.59 24.21
N PHE A 63 6.60 -14.03 25.41
CA PHE A 63 5.75 -12.84 25.54
C PHE A 63 6.39 -11.61 24.88
N GLY A 64 7.71 -11.43 25.02
CA GLY A 64 8.44 -10.38 24.32
C GLY A 64 8.46 -10.58 22.80
N GLU A 65 8.68 -11.82 22.37
CA GLU A 65 8.61 -12.22 20.95
C GLU A 65 7.23 -11.91 20.33
N LEU A 66 6.16 -12.26 21.05
CA LEU A 66 4.78 -11.98 20.66
C LEU A 66 4.55 -10.47 20.47
N ILE A 67 4.91 -9.64 21.46
CA ILE A 67 4.72 -8.19 21.38
C ILE A 67 5.47 -7.61 20.17
N LEU A 68 6.72 -8.03 19.97
CA LEU A 68 7.54 -7.55 18.86
C LEU A 68 6.95 -7.94 17.50
N LYS A 69 6.53 -9.19 17.34
CA LYS A 69 5.87 -9.69 16.12
C LYS A 69 4.53 -8.99 15.88
N LEU A 70 3.78 -8.69 16.94
CA LEU A 70 2.55 -7.90 16.87
C LEU A 70 2.81 -6.46 16.42
N LEU A 71 3.85 -5.81 16.94
CA LEU A 71 4.24 -4.46 16.51
C LEU A 71 4.64 -4.45 15.03
N MET A 72 5.47 -5.41 14.62
CA MET A 72 5.91 -5.56 13.24
C MET A 72 4.73 -5.81 12.29
N SER A 73 3.73 -6.60 12.71
CA SER A 73 2.54 -6.85 11.91
C SER A 73 1.66 -5.62 11.73
N HIS A 74 1.49 -4.79 12.76
CA HIS A 74 0.79 -3.52 12.65
C HIS A 74 1.51 -2.53 11.72
N MET A 75 2.85 -2.46 11.82
CA MET A 75 3.67 -1.62 10.93
C MET A 75 3.57 -2.10 9.48
N ALA A 76 3.67 -3.41 9.24
CA ALA A 76 3.54 -4.01 7.92
C ALA A 76 2.15 -3.75 7.31
N LEU A 77 1.09 -3.87 8.11
CA LEU A 77 -0.28 -3.59 7.69
C LEU A 77 -0.48 -2.10 7.35
N ALA A 78 0.06 -1.19 8.17
CA ALA A 78 0.01 0.24 7.91
C ALA A 78 0.74 0.62 6.61
N LEU A 79 1.92 0.03 6.36
CA LEU A 79 2.68 0.24 5.12
C LEU A 79 1.93 -0.29 3.89
N LEU A 80 1.31 -1.47 4.00
CA LEU A 80 0.47 -2.02 2.94
C LEU A 80 -0.72 -1.09 2.63
N ALA A 81 -1.44 -0.64 3.67
CA ALA A 81 -2.58 0.25 3.52
C ALA A 81 -2.18 1.60 2.89
N LEU A 82 -1.08 2.21 3.36
CA LEU A 82 -0.55 3.44 2.78
C LEU A 82 -0.11 3.25 1.34
N GLY A 83 0.54 2.14 1.01
CA GLY A 83 0.93 1.78 -0.36
C GLY A 83 -0.26 1.59 -1.29
N LEU A 84 -1.35 0.95 -0.81
CA LEU A 84 -2.61 0.80 -1.53
C LEU A 84 -3.24 2.17 -1.82
N ILE A 85 -3.35 3.03 -0.80
CA ILE A 85 -3.92 4.38 -0.96
C ILE A 85 -3.08 5.22 -1.92
N ALA A 86 -1.76 5.20 -1.77
CA ALA A 86 -0.84 5.95 -2.64
C ALA A 86 -0.90 5.48 -4.09
N SER A 87 -0.85 4.16 -4.33
CA SER A 87 -0.95 3.59 -5.67
C SER A 87 -2.29 3.91 -6.33
N PHE A 88 -3.39 3.82 -5.58
CA PHE A 88 -4.73 4.16 -6.06
C PHE A 88 -4.88 5.66 -6.36
N LYS A 89 -4.31 6.53 -5.51
CA LYS A 89 -4.27 7.99 -5.77
C LYS A 89 -3.51 8.32 -7.05
N VAL A 90 -2.34 7.71 -7.26
CA VAL A 90 -1.56 7.90 -8.50
C VAL A 90 -2.34 7.43 -9.72
N PHE A 91 -3.02 6.28 -9.64
CA PHE A 91 -3.86 5.77 -10.71
C PHE A 91 -5.07 6.68 -11.01
N CYS A 92 -5.69 7.24 -9.97
CA CYS A 92 -6.88 8.09 -10.14
C CYS A 92 -6.55 9.49 -10.64
N THR A 93 -5.42 10.06 -10.23
CA THR A 93 -5.07 11.46 -10.49
C THR A 93 -4.09 11.66 -11.65
N GLU A 94 -3.46 10.59 -12.16
CA GLU A 94 -2.39 10.60 -13.19
C GLU A 94 -1.17 11.48 -12.85
N LYS A 95 -1.14 12.08 -11.65
CA LYS A 95 -0.04 12.89 -11.16
C LYS A 95 0.94 12.01 -10.40
N ARG A 96 1.99 11.58 -11.09
CA ARG A 96 3.06 10.76 -10.52
C ARG A 96 4.12 11.67 -9.88
N GLY A 97 3.88 12.10 -8.65
CA GLY A 97 4.87 12.83 -7.86
C GLY A 97 6.01 11.90 -7.43
N TRP A 98 7.26 12.39 -7.51
CA TRP A 98 8.45 11.63 -7.09
C TRP A 98 8.34 11.14 -5.64
N GLY A 99 7.81 11.97 -4.73
CA GLY A 99 7.60 11.57 -3.33
C GLY A 99 6.66 10.38 -3.16
N SER A 100 5.61 10.26 -3.99
CA SER A 100 4.71 9.10 -3.94
C SER A 100 5.38 7.83 -4.45
N ILE A 101 6.26 7.94 -5.46
CA ILE A 101 7.04 6.79 -5.94
C ILE A 101 8.01 6.34 -4.85
N THR A 102 8.76 7.27 -4.26
CA THR A 102 9.73 6.97 -3.20
C THR A 102 9.05 6.33 -2.00
N ALA A 103 7.89 6.83 -1.57
CA ALA A 103 7.13 6.25 -0.47
C ALA A 103 6.69 4.80 -0.76
N CYS A 104 6.19 4.52 -1.97
CA CYS A 104 5.83 3.17 -2.38
C CYS A 104 7.05 2.22 -2.39
N VAL A 105 8.18 2.68 -2.93
CA VAL A 105 9.42 1.88 -2.95
C VAL A 105 9.91 1.57 -1.54
N VAL A 106 9.94 2.58 -0.66
CA VAL A 106 10.36 2.40 0.74
C VAL A 106 9.42 1.43 1.47
N ALA A 107 8.10 1.57 1.29
CA ALA A 107 7.13 0.66 1.90
C ALA A 107 7.35 -0.79 1.44
N THR A 108 7.58 -1.00 0.14
CA THR A 108 7.89 -2.33 -0.40
C THR A 108 9.21 -2.87 0.13
N LEU A 109 10.27 -2.06 0.23
CA LEU A 109 11.56 -2.51 0.78
C LEU A 109 11.43 -2.95 2.25
N VAL A 110 10.65 -2.22 3.05
CA VAL A 110 10.40 -2.60 4.44
C VAL A 110 9.61 -3.91 4.52
N LEU A 111 8.58 -4.10 3.68
CA LEU A 111 7.85 -5.37 3.61
C LEU A 111 8.74 -6.54 3.17
N ILE A 112 9.64 -6.32 2.21
CA ILE A 112 10.65 -7.33 1.82
C ILE A 112 11.51 -7.68 3.03
N GLY A 113 12.03 -6.68 3.76
CA GLY A 113 12.83 -6.90 4.97
C GLY A 113 12.09 -7.73 6.02
N PHE A 114 10.84 -7.39 6.33
CA PHE A 114 10.03 -8.16 7.26
C PHE A 114 9.78 -9.59 6.77
N SER A 115 9.45 -9.78 5.49
CA SER A 115 9.27 -11.12 4.93
C SER A 115 10.55 -11.95 4.99
N ALA A 116 11.71 -11.34 4.73
CA ALA A 116 13.00 -12.02 4.78
C ALA A 116 13.37 -12.43 6.21
N ILE A 117 13.11 -11.58 7.20
CA ILE A 117 13.27 -11.91 8.62
C ILE A 117 12.38 -13.10 8.99
N ALA A 118 11.10 -13.05 8.62
CA ALA A 118 10.15 -14.13 8.83
C ALA A 118 10.63 -15.48 8.24
N VAL A 119 11.11 -15.46 6.99
CA VAL A 119 11.65 -16.64 6.31
C VAL A 119 12.94 -17.13 6.97
N ALA A 120 13.84 -16.22 7.36
CA ALA A 120 15.08 -16.56 8.04
C ALA A 120 14.81 -17.19 9.41
N GLU A 121 13.85 -16.64 10.17
CA GLU A 121 13.38 -17.25 11.41
C GLU A 121 12.84 -18.66 11.14
N ALA A 122 11.96 -18.84 10.15
CA ALA A 122 11.42 -20.15 9.77
C ALA A 122 12.50 -21.17 9.36
N CYS A 123 13.63 -20.70 8.85
CA CYS A 123 14.76 -21.54 8.44
C CYS A 123 15.81 -21.79 9.52
N MET A 124 15.77 -21.04 10.63
CA MET A 124 16.66 -21.19 11.78
C MET A 124 15.91 -21.81 12.97
N ASP A 125 15.40 -23.03 12.83
CA ASP A 125 15.00 -23.81 14.02
C ASP A 125 16.24 -24.23 14.81
N ASP A 126 16.09 -24.56 16.11
CA ASP A 126 17.18 -24.93 17.03
C ASP A 126 18.09 -26.10 16.56
N ARG A 127 17.75 -26.74 15.43
CA ARG A 127 18.50 -27.82 14.77
C ARG A 127 19.02 -27.49 13.37
N GLY A 128 18.89 -26.24 12.89
CA GLY A 128 19.37 -25.82 11.57
C GLY A 128 18.59 -26.39 10.38
N HIS A 129 17.35 -26.86 10.60
CA HIS A 129 16.46 -27.30 9.54
C HIS A 129 15.40 -26.23 9.26
N CYS A 130 15.06 -26.00 7.99
CA CYS A 130 13.87 -25.22 7.68
C CYS A 130 12.61 -25.97 8.12
N ARG A 131 11.70 -25.28 8.82
CA ARG A 131 10.42 -25.84 9.24
C ARG A 131 9.67 -26.39 8.02
N ASN A 132 9.03 -27.54 8.16
CA ASN A 132 8.24 -28.12 7.08
C ASN A 132 7.10 -27.16 6.69
N TRP A 133 7.15 -26.67 5.45
CA TRP A 133 6.20 -25.70 4.87
C TRP A 133 4.85 -26.33 4.54
N HIS A 134 4.29 -27.16 5.42
CA HIS A 134 3.00 -27.78 5.18
C HIS A 134 1.91 -26.70 5.24
N TRP A 135 1.23 -26.51 4.11
CA TRP A 135 -0.07 -25.87 4.06
C TRP A 135 -1.06 -26.91 4.54
N TYR A 136 -1.49 -26.83 5.81
CA TYR A 136 -2.65 -27.60 6.24
C TYR A 136 -3.87 -27.02 5.51
N THR A 137 -4.38 -27.76 4.53
CA THR A 137 -5.66 -27.54 3.85
C THR A 137 -6.82 -27.91 4.76
#